data_AF-A0A957IMY6-F1
#
_entry.id   AF-A0A957IMY6-F1
#
_cell.length_a   1.000
_cell.length_b   1.000
_cell.length_c   1.000
_cell.angle_alpha   90.00
_cell.angle_beta   90.00
_cell.angle_gamma   90.00
#
_symmetry.space_group_name_H-M   'P 1'
#
loop_
_entity.id
_entity.type
_entity.pdbx_description
1 polymer ?
#
loop_
_entity_poly.entity_id
_entity_poly.type
_entity_poly.pdbx_seq_one_letter_code
_entity_poly.pdbx_strand_id
1 'polypeptide(L)'
;LTAFIRLHTTSDRYKRLLTLAEQNPAIVECHHVTGEEALLLKALVPSMAELDTLLAELGKYGRTTTSIVISSPVQKRVLVTAVDDHTTP
;
A
#
# COMPACT_ATOMS: atom_id res chain seq x y z
N LEU A 1 13.09 3.85 -4.61
CA LEU A 1 13.01 2.75 -3.63
C LEU A 1 11.58 2.25 -3.55
N THR A 2 11.40 0.93 -3.51
CA THR A 2 10.09 0.31 -3.31
C THR A 2 10.02 -0.29 -1.93
N ALA A 3 8.94 -0.03 -1.20
CA ALA A 3 8.71 -0.63 0.12
C ALA A 3 7.27 -1.14 0.23
N PHE A 4 7.10 -2.25 0.95
CA PHE A 4 5.81 -2.72 1.41
C PHE A 4 5.67 -2.37 2.88
N ILE A 5 4.54 -1.77 3.24
CA ILE A 5 4.25 -1.29 4.58
C ILE A 5 2.96 -1.96 5.02
N ARG A 6 3.05 -2.78 6.05
CA ARG A 6 1.91 -3.41 6.69
C ARG A 6 1.52 -2.57 7.88
N LEU A 7 0.23 -2.26 8.01
CA LEU A 7 -0.25 -1.33 9.02
C LEU A 7 -1.46 -1.91 9.74
N HIS A 8 -1.35 -2.00 11.07
CA HIS A 8 -2.46 -2.33 11.95
C HIS A 8 -3.02 -1.06 12.59
N THR A 9 -4.29 -0.75 12.30
CA THR A 9 -4.99 0.45 12.78
C THR A 9 -6.31 0.09 13.43
N THR A 10 -6.82 0.98 14.28
CA THR A 10 -8.14 0.88 14.90
C THR A 10 -9.20 1.53 14.01
N SER A 11 -10.46 1.12 14.17
CA SER A 11 -11.57 1.52 13.29
C SER A 11 -11.78 3.03 13.16
N ASP A 12 -11.42 3.82 14.19
CA ASP A 12 -11.55 5.28 14.25
C ASP A 12 -10.49 6.03 13.41
N ARG A 13 -9.35 5.39 13.13
CA ARG A 13 -8.23 5.99 12.37
C ARG A 13 -8.17 5.52 10.92
N TYR A 14 -8.83 4.41 10.61
CA TYR A 14 -8.88 3.82 9.27
C TYR A 14 -9.28 4.81 8.17
N LYS A 15 -10.38 5.55 8.34
CA LYS A 15 -10.85 6.51 7.31
C LYS A 15 -9.82 7.59 6.99
N ARG A 16 -9.17 8.15 8.02
CA ARG A 16 -8.15 9.19 7.85
C ARG A 16 -6.89 8.66 7.18
N LEU A 17 -6.53 7.41 7.49
CA LEU A 17 -5.43 6.72 6.84
C LEU A 17 -5.70 6.49 5.35
N LEU A 18 -6.92 6.08 4.98
CA LEU A 18 -7.30 5.95 3.57
C LEU A 18 -7.20 7.28 2.83
N THR A 19 -7.69 8.37 3.42
CA THR A 19 -7.54 9.71 2.82
C THR A 19 -6.07 10.09 2.62
N LEU A 20 -5.21 9.80 3.60
CA LEU A 20 -3.77 10.01 3.45
C LEU A 20 -3.19 9.17 2.31
N ALA A 21 -3.57 7.89 2.22
CA ALA A 21 -3.10 6.98 1.18
C ALA A 21 -3.54 7.43 -0.23
N GLU A 22 -4.76 7.94 -0.38
CA GLU A 22 -5.27 8.48 -1.65
C GLU A 22 -4.58 9.79 -2.07
N GLN A 23 -4.21 10.63 -1.10
CA GLN A 23 -3.61 11.93 -1.36
C GLN A 23 -2.09 11.89 -1.53
N ASN A 24 -1.43 10.85 -1.02
CA ASN A 24 0.03 10.76 -1.04
C ASN A 24 0.51 9.99 -2.28
N PRO A 25 1.15 10.65 -3.26
CA PRO A 25 1.59 10.02 -4.50
C PRO A 25 2.69 8.97 -4.30
N ALA A 26 3.35 8.95 -3.14
CA ALA A 26 4.31 7.91 -2.82
C ALA A 26 3.62 6.55 -2.59
N ILE A 27 2.35 6.52 -2.19
CA ILE A 27 1.58 5.29 -2.01
C ILE A 27 0.92 4.93 -3.34
N VAL A 28 1.42 3.88 -3.99
CA VAL A 28 0.99 3.50 -5.34
C VAL A 28 -0.01 2.35 -5.36
N GLU A 29 -0.07 1.57 -4.28
CA GLU A 29 -1.07 0.53 -4.09
C GLU A 29 -1.44 0.49 -2.59
N CYS A 30 -2.71 0.29 -2.27
CA CYS A 30 -3.21 0.17 -0.91
C CYS A 30 -4.32 -0.90 -0.88
N HIS A 31 -4.13 -1.94 -0.07
CA HIS A 31 -5.00 -3.11 -0.03
C HIS A 31 -5.45 -3.37 1.40
N HIS A 32 -6.76 -3.55 1.58
CA HIS A 32 -7.31 -4.12 2.81
C HIS A 32 -7.18 -5.64 2.73
N VAL A 33 -6.48 -6.24 3.68
CA VAL A 33 -6.12 -7.67 3.65
C VAL A 33 -6.66 -8.38 4.87
N THR A 34 -6.86 -9.69 4.76
CA THR A 34 -7.16 -10.54 5.90
C THR A 34 -5.85 -10.93 6.59
N GLY A 35 -5.84 -10.96 7.93
CA GLY A 35 -4.64 -11.28 8.72
C GLY A 35 -4.53 -10.40 9.97
N GLU A 36 -3.36 -10.45 10.62
CA GLU A 36 -3.07 -9.65 11.81
C GLU A 36 -2.87 -8.17 11.49
N GLU A 37 -2.35 -7.86 10.30
CA GLU A 37 -2.17 -6.49 9.82
C GLU A 37 -3.30 -6.16 8.84
N ALA A 38 -4.09 -5.13 9.14
CA ALA A 38 -5.31 -4.82 8.38
C ALA A 38 -5.04 -4.25 6.98
N LEU A 39 -3.93 -3.53 6.79
CA LEU A 39 -3.62 -2.85 5.53
C LEU A 39 -2.23 -3.21 5.01
N LEU A 40 -2.14 -3.41 3.70
CA LEU A 40 -0.89 -3.57 2.95
C LEU A 40 -0.75 -2.44 1.94
N LEU A 41 0.25 -1.59 2.14
CA LEU A 41 0.57 -0.48 1.26
C LEU A 41 1.86 -0.78 0.50
N LYS A 42 1.92 -0.35 -0.76
CA LYS A 42 3.14 -0.32 -1.55
C LYS A 42 3.52 1.14 -1.80
N ALA A 43 4.74 1.49 -1.42
CA ALA A 43 5.28 2.83 -1.56
C ALA A 43 6.44 2.90 -2.55
N LEU A 44 6.51 3.98 -3.33
CA LEU A 44 7.63 4.38 -4.16
C LEU A 44 8.16 5.73 -3.67
N VAL A 45 9.39 5.75 -3.17
CA VAL A 45 10.05 6.94 -2.62
C VAL A 45 11.46 7.10 -3.20
N PRO A 46 12.01 8.31 -3.33
CA PRO A 46 13.31 8.50 -3.98
C PRO A 46 14.50 8.15 -3.06
N SER A 47 14.33 8.16 -1.74
CA SER A 47 15.41 7.93 -0.77
C SER A 47 14.92 7.28 0.53
N MET A 48 15.86 6.82 1.38
CA MET A 48 15.53 6.30 2.71
C MET A 48 14.93 7.39 3.61
N ALA A 49 15.40 8.63 3.51
CA ALA A 49 14.88 9.75 4.30
C ALA A 49 13.40 10.04 4.00
N GLU A 50 12.99 9.90 2.73
CA GLU A 50 11.59 10.03 2.34
C GLU A 50 10.75 8.83 2.80
N LEU A 51 11.35 7.64 2.86
CA LEU A 51 10.71 6.49 3.50
C LEU A 51 10.47 6.75 4.99
N ASP A 52 11.48 7.24 5.72
CA ASP A 52 11.35 7.53 7.14
C ASP A 52 10.28 8.60 7.41
N THR A 53 10.22 9.64 6.58
CA THR A 53 9.15 10.66 6.63
C THR A 53 7.78 10.02 6.43
N LEU A 54 7.62 9.18 5.42
CA LEU A 54 6.37 8.46 5.16
C LEU A 54 5.99 7.54 6.34
N LEU A 55 6.95 6.81 6.90
CA LEU A 55 6.71 5.91 8.04
C LEU A 55 6.34 6.67 9.31
N ALA A 56 6.94 7.85 9.54
CA ALA A 56 6.58 8.71 10.65
C ALA A 56 5.14 9.22 10.54
N GLU A 57 4.70 9.60 9.34
CA GLU A 57 3.31 9.98 9.07
C GLU A 57 2.36 8.80 9.29
N LEU A 58 2.68 7.62 8.73
CA LEU A 58 1.86 6.41 8.88
C LEU A 58 1.79 5.91 10.33
N GLY A 59 2.86 6.09 11.11
CA GLY A 59 2.92 5.73 12.52
C GLY A 59 1.88 6.44 13.40
N LYS A 60 1.36 7.60 12.96
CA LYS A 60 0.26 8.31 13.65
C LYS A 60 -1.04 7.50 13.64
N TYR A 61 -1.21 6.61 12.67
CA TYR A 61 -2.44 5.84 12.46
C TYR A 61 -2.37 4.45 13.07
N GLY A 62 -1.18 3.93 13.38
CA GLY A 62 -1.04 2.59 13.90
C GLY A 62 0.38 2.04 13.87
N ARG A 63 0.51 0.77 14.24
CA ARG A 63 1.80 0.07 14.19
C ARG A 63 2.09 -0.30 12.74
N THR A 64 3.30 0.00 12.30
CA THR A 64 3.78 -0.34 10.96
C THR A 64 4.85 -1.42 11.02
N THR A 65 4.83 -2.31 10.03
CA THR A 65 5.93 -3.22 9.73
C THR A 65 6.34 -3.02 8.28
N THR A 66 7.61 -2.68 8.06
CA THR A 66 8.11 -2.29 6.73
C THR A 66 9.05 -3.34 6.16
N SER A 67 8.94 -3.59 4.86
CA SER A 67 9.83 -4.47 4.10
C SER A 67 10.29 -3.75 2.84
N ILE A 68 11.60 -3.54 2.71
CA ILE A 68 12.19 -2.83 1.57
C ILE A 68 12.54 -3.83 0.48
N VAL A 69 12.15 -3.52 -0.75
CA VAL A 69 12.47 -4.35 -1.91
C VAL A 69 13.92 -4.10 -2.33
N ILE A 70 14.77 -5.12 -2.16
CA ILE A 70 16.17 -5.09 -2.60
C ILE A 70 16.27 -5.43 -4.10
N SER A 71 15.50 -6.43 -4.56
CA SER A 71 15.42 -6.83 -5.95
C SER A 71 14.06 -7.47 -6.25
N SER A 72 13.67 -7.44 -7.53
CA SER A 72 12.44 -8.06 -8.04
C SER A 72 12.82 -9.07 -9.12
N PRO A 73 13.14 -10.33 -8.76
CA PRO A 73 13.61 -11.34 -9.72
C PRO A 73 12.55 -11.71 -10.76
N VAL A 74 11.27 -11.50 -10.44
CA VAL A 74 10.14 -11.65 -11.35
C VAL A 74 9.46 -10.29 -11.52
N GLN A 75 9.36 -9.83 -12.76
CA GLN A 75 8.67 -8.59 -13.09
C GLN A 75 7.15 -8.76 -13.00
N LYS A 76 6.45 -7.66 -12.66
CA LYS A 76 4.99 -7.64 -12.58
C LYS A 76 4.41 -7.98 -13.95
N ARG A 77 3.59 -9.04 -14.03
CA ARG A 77 2.85 -9.38 -15.25
C ARG A 77 1.60 -8.50 -15.32
N VAL A 78 1.35 -7.89 -16.47
CA VAL A 78 0.06 -7.26 -16.75
C VAL A 78 -0.91 -8.38 -17.13
N LEU A 79 -1.87 -8.68 -16.27
CA LEU A 79 -2.96 -9.58 -16.60
C LEU A 79 -4.02 -8.75 -17.33
N VAL A 80 -4.23 -9.03 -18.61
CA VAL A 80 -5.39 -8.51 -19.33
C VAL A 80 -6.53 -9.47 -19.04
N THR A 81 -7.45 -9.07 -18.18
CA THR A 81 -8.71 -9.80 -18.03
C THR A 81 -9.52 -9.52 -19.28
N ALA A 82 -9.80 -10.55 -20.08
CA ALA A 82 -10.86 -10.47 -21.08
C ALA A 82 -12.17 -10.21 -20.31
N VAL A 83 -12.73 -9.01 -20.48
CA VAL A 83 -14.10 -8.75 -20.04
C VAL A 83 -14.96 -9.53 -21.01
N ASP A 84 -15.44 -10.70 -20.60
CA ASP A 84 -16.48 -11.41 -21.32
C ASP A 84 -17.74 -10.53 -21.27
N ASP A 85 -17.99 -9.84 -22.38
CA ASP A 85 -19.22 -9.13 -22.68
C ASP A 85 -20.35 -10.15 -22.86
N HIS A 86 -20.84 -10.72 -21.75
CA HIS A 86 -22.13 -11.39 -21.73
C HIS A 86 -23.22 -10.33 -21.60
N THR A 87 -23.34 -9.50 -22.64
CA THR A 87 -24.62 -8.91 -23.03
C THR A 87 -25.59 -10.07 -23.23
N THR A 88 -26.59 -10.18 -22.36
CA THR A 88 -27.78 -11.01 -22.61
C THR A 88 -29.00 -10.09 -22.49
N PRO A 89 -29.91 -10.12 -23.48
CA PRO A 89 -30.93 -9.09 -23.72
C PRO A 89 -32.06 -9.03 -22.68
#